data_AF-A0A1M5FFK2-F1
#
_entry.id   AF-A0A1M5FFK2-F1
#
_cell.length_a   1.000
_cell.length_b   1.000
_cell.length_c   1.000
_cell.angle_alpha   90.00
_cell.angle_beta   90.00
_cell.angle_gamma   90.00
#
_symmetry.space_group_name_H-M   'P 1'
#
loop_
_entity.id
_entity.type
_entity.pdbx_description
1 polymer ?
#
loop_
_entity_poly.entity_id
_entity_poly.type
_entity_poly.pdbx_seq_one_letter_code
_entity_poly.pdbx_strand_id
1 'polypeptide(L)'
;MISADMEGVTGVTCPADVRPGTEQWQRFRRLFTGDVNACVAGLAAGGAEDVLINEAHNDNRNLVLEELDDRARMLTGYHKPLSMMQGIDSDVDGVVFLGYHTGAGEEGVLAHTYLENSITGVFLDGVRASEGRLNAALAAEYGVPVLLVTGDDLTCEDAAKYAPAARLVAVKESVSRYAAICATPQRTAEQIKSAAEAAMDLAGPVEPDRRPHRIEVEFDAAQLAAACAVIPTVERVDVRRVGFDAASMTDAMKCFKVVTYVASKATEEIYG
;
A
#
# COMPACT_ATOMS: atom_id res chain seq x y z
N MET A 1 3.92 12.85 -4.09
CA MET A 1 2.75 12.23 -3.41
C MET A 1 3.22 11.20 -2.39
N ILE A 2 2.49 11.02 -1.29
CA ILE A 2 2.70 9.90 -0.35
C ILE A 2 1.43 9.04 -0.36
N SER A 3 1.55 7.76 -0.70
CA SER A 3 0.55 6.75 -0.33
C SER A 3 0.92 6.24 1.06
N ALA A 4 0.08 6.52 2.05
CA ALA A 4 0.37 6.24 3.45
C ALA A 4 -0.49 5.08 3.96
N ASP A 5 0.17 3.97 4.31
CA ASP A 5 -0.44 2.77 4.91
C ASP A 5 0.12 2.51 6.32
N MET A 6 -0.52 1.66 7.12
CA MET A 6 -0.31 1.64 8.58
C MET A 6 0.45 0.42 9.10
N GLU A 7 0.37 -0.73 8.44
CA GLU A 7 0.93 -2.00 8.88
C GLU A 7 2.45 -1.96 8.99
N GLY A 8 3.11 -1.27 8.06
CA GLY A 8 4.56 -1.09 7.98
C GLY A 8 5.11 0.03 8.85
N VAL A 9 4.26 0.81 9.52
CA VAL A 9 4.66 1.95 10.35
C VAL A 9 5.55 1.51 11.52
N THR A 10 6.39 2.45 11.98
CA THR A 10 7.23 2.31 13.16
C THR A 10 6.47 1.71 14.35
N GLY A 11 6.95 0.57 14.83
CA GLY A 11 6.46 -0.07 16.05
C GLY A 11 5.18 -0.90 15.92
N VAL A 12 4.46 -0.82 14.80
CA VAL A 12 3.24 -1.60 14.55
C VAL A 12 3.60 -3.08 14.43
N THR A 13 2.89 -3.94 15.16
CA THR A 13 3.16 -5.39 15.11
C THR A 13 1.90 -6.25 15.20
N CYS A 14 0.75 -5.70 15.57
CA CYS A 14 -0.46 -6.48 15.74
C CYS A 14 -1.71 -5.79 15.14
N PRO A 15 -2.77 -6.55 14.83
CA PRO A 15 -3.98 -5.97 14.23
C PRO A 15 -4.66 -4.90 15.08
N ALA A 16 -4.53 -4.96 16.41
CA ALA A 16 -5.11 -3.94 17.29
C ALA A 16 -4.44 -2.57 17.10
N ASP A 17 -3.17 -2.52 16.65
CA ASP A 17 -2.43 -1.28 16.42
C ASP A 17 -2.99 -0.50 15.23
N VAL A 18 -3.58 -1.19 14.24
CA VAL A 18 -4.03 -0.59 12.98
C VAL A 18 -5.55 -0.51 12.86
N ARG A 19 -6.30 -1.32 13.62
CA ARG A 19 -7.77 -1.34 13.56
C ARG A 19 -8.39 -0.11 14.23
N PRO A 20 -9.20 0.70 13.52
CA PRO A 20 -9.86 1.86 14.10
C PRO A 20 -10.70 1.54 15.35
N GLY A 21 -10.64 2.43 16.34
CA GLY A 21 -11.46 2.37 17.55
C GLY A 21 -10.86 1.61 18.74
N THR A 22 -9.66 1.03 18.63
CA THR A 22 -8.95 0.42 19.75
C THR A 22 -8.08 1.44 20.51
N GLU A 23 -7.67 1.12 21.75
CA GLU A 23 -6.71 1.94 22.49
C GLU A 23 -5.33 1.96 21.82
N GLN A 24 -4.90 0.81 21.29
CA GLN A 24 -3.64 0.63 20.58
C GLN A 24 -3.62 1.53 19.33
N TRP A 25 -4.70 1.53 18.56
CA TRP A 25 -4.83 2.39 17.38
C TRP A 25 -4.74 3.88 17.70
N GLN A 26 -5.35 4.34 18.80
CA GLN A 26 -5.24 5.75 19.22
C GLN A 26 -3.78 6.17 19.51
N ARG A 27 -2.98 5.25 20.03
CA ARG A 27 -1.53 5.45 20.21
C ARG A 27 -0.80 5.41 18.86
N PHE A 28 -1.06 4.41 18.03
CA PHE A 28 -0.29 4.16 16.82
C PHE A 28 -0.58 5.12 15.68
N ARG A 29 -1.78 5.72 15.60
CA ARG A 29 -2.07 6.76 14.61
C ARG A 29 -1.19 8.00 14.74
N ARG A 30 -0.69 8.30 15.95
CA ARG A 30 0.30 9.37 16.16
C ARG A 30 1.69 8.99 15.68
N LEU A 31 2.08 7.71 15.82
CA LEU A 31 3.33 7.20 15.25
C LEU A 31 3.26 7.20 13.72
N PHE A 32 2.12 6.80 13.16
CA PHE A 32 1.86 6.88 11.72
C PHE A 32 1.96 8.33 11.20
N THR A 33 1.32 9.27 11.89
CA THR A 33 1.43 10.70 11.58
C THR A 33 2.88 11.20 11.70
N GLY A 34 3.63 10.71 12.69
CA GLY A 34 5.06 11.00 12.86
C GLY A 34 5.93 10.53 11.69
N ASP A 35 5.75 9.29 11.24
CA ASP A 35 6.47 8.75 10.08
C ASP A 35 6.13 9.55 8.80
N VAL A 36 4.86 9.89 8.59
CA VAL A 36 4.42 10.75 7.48
C VAL A 36 5.08 12.12 7.54
N ASN A 37 5.07 12.78 8.70
CA ASN A 37 5.71 14.09 8.87
C ASN A 37 7.23 14.05 8.66
N ALA A 38 7.89 12.98 9.10
CA ALA A 38 9.31 12.77 8.82
C ALA A 38 9.59 12.66 7.32
N CYS A 39 8.72 11.94 6.59
CA CYS A 39 8.80 11.84 5.14
C CYS A 39 8.57 13.20 4.45
N VAL A 40 7.50 13.93 4.82
CA VAL A 40 7.22 15.27 4.30
C VAL A 40 8.42 16.20 4.52
N ALA A 41 8.98 16.21 5.73
CA ALA A 41 10.14 17.03 6.05
C ALA A 41 11.38 16.69 5.21
N GLY A 42 11.57 15.41 4.88
CA GLY A 42 12.66 14.95 4.01
C GLY A 42 12.44 15.35 2.55
N LEU A 43 11.25 15.06 1.99
CA LEU A 43 10.89 15.46 0.63
C LEU A 43 11.06 16.96 0.42
N ALA A 44 10.60 17.78 1.37
CA ALA A 44 10.74 19.23 1.31
C ALA A 44 12.20 19.68 1.43
N ALA A 45 13.04 19.02 2.24
CA ALA A 45 14.48 19.29 2.26
C ALA A 45 15.15 18.96 0.92
N GLY A 46 14.64 17.95 0.21
CA GLY A 46 15.06 17.59 -1.15
C GLY A 46 14.44 18.45 -2.26
N GLY A 47 13.64 19.47 -1.91
CA GLY A 47 13.12 20.47 -2.86
C GLY A 47 11.64 20.34 -3.23
N ALA A 48 10.87 19.42 -2.62
CA ALA A 48 9.43 19.37 -2.85
C ALA A 48 8.71 20.62 -2.30
N GLU A 49 7.88 21.25 -3.13
CA GLU A 49 7.13 22.48 -2.76
C GLU A 49 5.72 22.19 -2.24
N ASP A 50 5.10 21.08 -2.65
CA ASP A 50 3.78 20.60 -2.22
C ASP A 50 3.82 19.09 -2.01
N VAL A 51 3.19 18.59 -0.94
CA VAL A 51 3.10 17.16 -0.67
C VAL A 51 1.65 16.73 -0.47
N LEU A 52 1.09 16.07 -1.49
CA LEU A 52 -0.18 15.37 -1.39
C LEU A 52 -0.01 14.03 -0.65
N ILE A 53 -0.67 13.89 0.50
CA ILE A 53 -0.79 12.63 1.24
C ILE A 53 -2.13 11.99 0.89
N ASN A 54 -2.11 10.78 0.35
CA ASN A 54 -3.28 9.93 0.21
C ASN A 54 -3.27 8.86 1.30
N GLU A 55 -4.25 8.92 2.19
CA GLU A 55 -4.32 7.91 3.25
C GLU A 55 -4.91 6.61 2.71
N ALA A 56 -4.17 5.51 2.83
CA ALA A 56 -4.45 4.26 2.13
C ALA A 56 -4.98 3.14 3.05
N HIS A 57 -4.86 3.29 4.37
CA HIS A 57 -5.22 2.25 5.34
C HIS A 57 -6.73 2.22 5.68
N ASN A 58 -7.33 1.04 5.74
CA ASN A 58 -8.70 0.78 6.23
C ASN A 58 -9.77 1.79 5.75
N ASP A 59 -10.37 2.56 6.66
CA ASP A 59 -11.41 3.57 6.40
C ASP A 59 -10.87 4.91 5.90
N ASN A 60 -9.55 4.99 5.74
CA ASN A 60 -8.79 6.14 5.29
C ASN A 60 -9.01 7.37 6.20
N ARG A 61 -9.10 7.16 7.52
CA ARG A 61 -9.25 8.20 8.57
C ARG A 61 -8.29 8.02 9.76
N ASN A 62 -7.10 7.53 9.50
CA ASN A 62 -6.12 7.18 10.51
C ASN A 62 -5.17 8.35 10.84
N LEU A 63 -4.70 9.11 9.86
CA LEU A 63 -3.80 10.23 10.13
C LEU A 63 -4.48 11.35 10.95
N VAL A 64 -3.69 12.08 11.73
CA VAL A 64 -4.17 13.20 12.55
C VAL A 64 -3.93 14.50 11.79
N LEU A 65 -4.96 15.02 11.12
CA LEU A 65 -4.88 16.19 10.23
C LEU A 65 -4.27 17.41 10.93
N GLU A 66 -4.65 17.64 12.19
CA GLU A 66 -4.21 18.77 13.00
C GLU A 66 -2.74 18.69 13.43
N GLU A 67 -2.12 17.51 13.30
CA GLU A 67 -0.71 17.27 13.63
C GLU A 67 0.16 17.14 12.36
N LEU A 68 -0.40 17.26 11.16
CA LEU A 68 0.36 17.19 9.92
C LEU A 68 1.21 18.44 9.68
N ASP A 69 2.34 18.21 9.02
CA ASP A 69 3.22 19.27 8.51
C ASP A 69 2.46 20.23 7.58
N ASP A 70 2.71 21.53 7.72
CA ASP A 70 1.95 22.60 7.04
C ASP A 70 2.19 22.66 5.52
N ARG A 71 3.26 22.02 5.04
CA ARG A 71 3.55 21.84 3.61
C ARG A 71 2.74 20.71 2.97
N ALA A 72 2.03 19.93 3.77
CA ALA A 72 1.26 18.81 3.28
C ALA A 72 -0.23 19.14 3.14
N ARG A 73 -0.86 18.48 2.17
CA ARG A 73 -2.32 18.43 2.04
C ARG A 73 -2.76 16.98 2.04
N MET A 74 -3.86 16.69 2.74
CA MET A 74 -4.32 15.32 2.95
C MET A 74 -5.61 15.02 2.19
N LEU A 75 -5.58 13.92 1.44
CA LEU A 75 -6.74 13.24 0.89
C LEU A 75 -7.15 12.12 1.85
N THR A 76 -8.22 12.37 2.60
CA THR A 76 -8.79 11.46 3.62
C THR A 76 -10.23 11.08 3.28
N GLY A 77 -10.63 9.88 3.67
CA GLY A 77 -11.95 9.30 3.42
C GLY A 77 -11.93 8.17 2.40
N TYR A 78 -12.87 7.25 2.59
CA TYR A 78 -12.98 6.01 1.84
C TYR A 78 -13.72 6.17 0.50
N HIS A 79 -13.78 5.10 -0.30
CA HIS A 79 -14.43 4.99 -1.61
C HIS A 79 -13.78 5.72 -2.79
N LYS A 80 -12.56 6.22 -2.63
CA LYS A 80 -11.77 6.85 -3.71
C LYS A 80 -11.63 5.94 -4.94
N PRO A 81 -11.85 6.44 -6.17
CA PRO A 81 -11.74 5.62 -7.40
C PRO A 81 -10.45 4.80 -7.50
N LEU A 82 -9.30 5.42 -7.24
CA LEU A 82 -7.98 4.77 -7.31
C LEU A 82 -7.44 4.31 -5.94
N SER A 83 -8.28 4.28 -4.89
CA SER A 83 -7.94 3.71 -3.58
C SER A 83 -6.60 4.24 -3.02
N MET A 84 -5.60 3.37 -2.81
CA MET A 84 -4.27 3.69 -2.27
C MET A 84 -3.46 4.66 -3.15
N MET A 85 -3.85 4.82 -4.41
CA MET A 85 -3.15 5.68 -5.38
C MET A 85 -3.99 6.87 -5.84
N GLN A 86 -5.06 7.23 -5.13
CA GLN A 86 -5.84 8.41 -5.48
C GLN A 86 -5.00 9.69 -5.42
N GLY A 87 -4.95 10.42 -6.54
CA GLY A 87 -4.13 11.61 -6.73
C GLY A 87 -2.89 11.38 -7.58
N ILE A 88 -2.60 10.14 -7.99
CA ILE A 88 -1.47 9.83 -8.89
C ILE A 88 -1.61 10.49 -10.27
N ASP A 89 -2.85 10.76 -10.68
CA ASP A 89 -3.26 11.40 -11.93
C ASP A 89 -3.20 12.95 -11.88
N SER A 90 -2.65 13.50 -10.80
CA SER A 90 -2.62 14.95 -10.53
C SER A 90 -1.25 15.59 -10.83
N ASP A 91 -0.56 15.12 -11.86
CA ASP A 91 0.77 15.59 -12.30
C ASP A 91 1.80 15.64 -11.15
N VAL A 92 1.98 14.51 -10.45
CA VAL A 92 2.94 14.40 -9.34
C VAL A 92 4.31 13.93 -9.83
N ASP A 93 5.39 14.52 -9.32
CA ASP A 93 6.77 14.19 -9.74
C ASP A 93 7.29 12.85 -9.21
N GLY A 94 6.55 12.21 -8.32
CA GLY A 94 6.94 10.95 -7.70
C GLY A 94 5.99 10.53 -6.59
N VAL A 95 6.06 9.25 -6.24
CA VAL A 95 5.26 8.65 -5.17
C VAL A 95 6.14 7.97 -4.12
N VAL A 96 5.80 8.17 -2.84
CA VAL A 96 6.36 7.42 -1.71
C VAL A 96 5.32 6.40 -1.25
N PHE A 97 5.74 5.16 -1.02
CA PHE A 97 4.95 4.12 -0.36
C PHE A 97 5.39 4.05 1.10
N LEU A 98 4.64 4.70 1.98
CA LEU A 98 5.00 4.83 3.39
C LEU A 98 4.20 3.86 4.23
N GLY A 99 4.89 3.08 5.08
CA GLY A 99 4.27 2.15 6.00
C GLY A 99 3.63 0.95 5.30
N TYR A 100 4.18 0.55 4.15
CA TYR A 100 3.73 -0.61 3.38
C TYR A 100 4.18 -1.92 4.02
N HIS A 101 3.57 -3.02 3.58
CA HIS A 101 3.85 -4.38 4.04
C HIS A 101 3.96 -5.36 2.86
N THR A 102 4.40 -6.59 3.14
CA THR A 102 4.46 -7.68 2.16
C THR A 102 3.08 -8.24 1.83
N GLY A 103 2.98 -8.96 0.70
CA GLY A 103 1.71 -9.42 0.13
C GLY A 103 1.07 -10.62 0.83
N ALA A 104 -0.18 -10.88 0.48
CA ALA A 104 -0.88 -12.11 0.87
C ALA A 104 -0.08 -13.36 0.50
N GLY A 105 0.03 -14.29 1.45
CA GLY A 105 0.75 -15.55 1.28
C GLY A 105 2.27 -15.43 1.38
N GLU A 106 2.80 -14.28 1.80
CA GLU A 106 4.22 -14.05 2.08
C GLU A 106 4.49 -13.85 3.58
N GLU A 107 5.76 -13.91 3.97
CA GLU A 107 6.20 -13.52 5.31
C GLU A 107 6.34 -12.00 5.41
N GLY A 108 6.19 -11.45 6.62
CA GLY A 108 6.22 -10.02 6.90
C GLY A 108 5.18 -9.63 7.95
N VAL A 109 5.43 -8.54 8.67
CA VAL A 109 4.52 -8.04 9.70
C VAL A 109 3.20 -7.66 9.05
N LEU A 110 2.11 -8.27 9.55
CA LEU A 110 0.74 -8.08 9.06
C LEU A 110 0.60 -8.31 7.54
N ALA A 111 1.43 -9.18 6.95
CA ALA A 111 1.38 -9.50 5.52
C ALA A 111 -0.02 -9.87 5.04
N HIS A 112 -0.50 -9.18 4.01
CA HIS A 112 -1.78 -9.41 3.31
C HIS A 112 -1.84 -8.61 1.99
N THR A 113 -2.93 -8.73 1.24
CA THR A 113 -3.24 -7.85 0.09
C THR A 113 -4.74 -7.56 0.12
N TYR A 114 -5.12 -6.33 0.50
CA TYR A 114 -6.46 -5.76 0.64
C TYR A 114 -7.38 -6.42 1.67
N LEU A 115 -7.52 -7.75 1.64
CA LEU A 115 -8.32 -8.52 2.60
C LEU A 115 -7.39 -9.34 3.48
N GLU A 116 -7.46 -9.13 4.79
CA GLU A 116 -6.41 -9.54 5.73
C GLU A 116 -6.26 -11.07 5.83
N ASN A 117 -7.34 -11.83 5.60
CA ASN A 117 -7.31 -13.29 5.72
C ASN A 117 -7.93 -14.03 4.52
N SER A 118 -8.80 -13.39 3.76
CA SER A 118 -9.55 -14.04 2.68
C SER A 118 -8.78 -14.20 1.37
N ILE A 119 -7.73 -13.41 1.16
CA ILE A 119 -6.86 -13.49 -0.02
C ILE A 119 -5.55 -14.18 0.39
N THR A 120 -5.18 -15.23 -0.34
CA THR A 120 -3.93 -16.00 -0.12
C THR A 120 -2.88 -15.72 -1.19
N GLY A 121 -3.26 -15.05 -2.27
CA GLY A 121 -2.33 -14.55 -3.27
C GLY A 121 -2.99 -13.66 -4.31
N VAL A 122 -2.26 -12.64 -4.74
CA VAL A 122 -2.59 -11.84 -5.91
C VAL A 122 -1.44 -11.97 -6.90
N PHE A 123 -1.76 -12.04 -8.19
CA PHE A 123 -0.77 -12.18 -9.25
C PHE A 123 -1.02 -11.11 -10.30
N LEU A 124 0.00 -10.30 -10.61
CA LEU A 124 0.00 -9.33 -11.70
C LEU A 124 0.89 -9.89 -12.82
N ASP A 125 0.30 -10.12 -13.99
CA ASP A 125 1.00 -10.68 -15.16
C ASP A 125 1.78 -11.97 -14.85
N GLY A 126 1.17 -12.84 -14.03
CA GLY A 126 1.76 -14.12 -13.60
C GLY A 126 2.76 -14.05 -12.44
N VAL A 127 3.09 -12.85 -11.95
CA VAL A 127 4.02 -12.64 -10.84
C VAL A 127 3.24 -12.32 -9.56
N ARG A 128 3.58 -12.96 -8.42
CA ARG A 128 2.95 -12.66 -7.13
C ARG A 128 3.13 -11.17 -6.80
N ALA A 129 2.06 -10.54 -6.32
CA ALA A 129 1.96 -9.10 -6.11
C ALA A 129 1.46 -8.75 -4.70
N SER A 130 2.29 -7.98 -4.01
CA SER A 130 1.88 -7.14 -2.88
C SER A 130 1.10 -5.92 -3.38
N GLU A 131 0.50 -5.18 -2.44
CA GLU A 131 -0.07 -3.86 -2.73
C GLU A 131 0.97 -2.91 -3.30
N GLY A 132 2.21 -2.97 -2.79
CA GLY A 132 3.36 -2.25 -3.33
C GLY A 132 3.59 -2.51 -4.82
N ARG A 133 3.59 -3.79 -5.25
CA ARG A 133 3.74 -4.13 -6.67
C ARG A 133 2.58 -3.63 -7.53
N LEU A 134 1.34 -3.79 -7.06
CA LEU A 134 0.16 -3.32 -7.78
C LEU A 134 0.18 -1.78 -7.94
N ASN A 135 0.50 -1.08 -6.86
CA ASN A 135 0.55 0.38 -6.84
C ASN A 135 1.74 0.92 -7.64
N ALA A 136 2.89 0.22 -7.68
CA ALA A 136 4.03 0.57 -8.53
C ALA A 136 3.68 0.44 -10.02
N ALA A 137 2.98 -0.61 -10.42
CA ALA A 137 2.51 -0.76 -11.80
C ALA A 137 1.53 0.36 -12.17
N LEU A 138 0.65 0.76 -11.25
CA LEU A 138 -0.25 1.90 -11.48
C LEU A 138 0.53 3.21 -11.61
N ALA A 139 1.53 3.46 -10.75
CA ALA A 139 2.39 4.63 -10.87
C ALA A 139 3.13 4.68 -12.22
N ALA A 140 3.63 3.53 -12.70
CA ALA A 140 4.29 3.43 -13.99
C ALA A 140 3.38 3.79 -15.18
N GLU A 141 2.09 3.43 -15.15
CA GLU A 141 1.11 3.84 -16.17
C GLU A 141 0.98 5.36 -16.30
N TYR A 142 1.16 6.08 -15.19
CA TYR A 142 1.12 7.54 -15.13
C TYR A 142 2.49 8.19 -15.35
N GLY A 143 3.55 7.41 -15.56
CA GLY A 143 4.91 7.96 -15.69
C GLY A 143 5.45 8.57 -14.39
N VAL A 144 4.99 8.06 -13.24
CA VAL A 144 5.38 8.55 -11.91
C VAL A 144 6.35 7.56 -11.26
N PRO A 145 7.59 7.97 -10.94
CA PRO A 145 8.55 7.09 -10.28
C PRO A 145 8.20 6.86 -8.80
N VAL A 146 8.47 5.65 -8.31
CA VAL A 146 8.46 5.36 -6.87
C VAL A 146 9.78 5.85 -6.27
N LEU A 147 9.71 6.83 -5.37
CA LEU A 147 10.87 7.49 -4.79
C LEU A 147 11.42 6.72 -3.57
N LEU A 148 10.51 6.32 -2.68
CA LEU A 148 10.83 5.70 -1.40
C LEU A 148 9.75 4.67 -1.04
N VAL A 149 10.19 3.54 -0.47
CA VAL A 149 9.32 2.57 0.20
C VAL A 149 9.76 2.38 1.64
N THR A 150 8.83 2.43 2.58
CA THR A 150 9.08 2.17 4.00
C THR A 150 8.17 1.06 4.52
N GLY A 151 8.69 0.25 5.44
CA GLY A 151 7.98 -0.91 6.00
C GLY A 151 8.89 -1.71 6.94
N ASP A 152 8.66 -3.02 7.02
CA ASP A 152 9.67 -3.93 7.59
C ASP A 152 10.78 -4.25 6.58
N ASP A 153 11.78 -5.01 7.01
CA ASP A 153 12.88 -5.50 6.18
C ASP A 153 12.39 -6.35 4.99
N LEU A 154 11.43 -7.25 5.21
CA LEU A 154 10.85 -8.08 4.14
C LEU A 154 10.06 -7.25 3.11
N THR A 155 9.42 -6.16 3.54
CA THR A 155 8.79 -5.18 2.64
C THR A 155 9.83 -4.53 1.75
N CYS A 156 11.01 -4.20 2.30
CA CYS A 156 12.11 -3.65 1.51
C CYS A 156 12.65 -4.68 0.49
N GLU A 157 12.76 -5.95 0.88
CA GLU A 157 13.14 -7.03 -0.03
C GLU A 157 12.14 -7.22 -1.18
N ASP A 158 10.83 -7.12 -0.89
CA ASP A 158 9.80 -7.15 -1.94
C ASP A 158 9.87 -5.91 -2.84
N ALA A 159 10.02 -4.72 -2.24
CA ALA A 159 10.15 -3.45 -2.95
C ALA A 159 11.32 -3.41 -3.93
N ALA A 160 12.45 -4.01 -3.59
CA ALA A 160 13.58 -4.13 -4.50
C ALA A 160 13.23 -4.85 -5.83
N LYS A 161 12.17 -5.68 -5.86
CA LYS A 161 11.73 -6.42 -7.04
C LYS A 161 10.78 -5.64 -7.95
N TYR A 162 10.17 -4.54 -7.48
CA TYR A 162 9.21 -3.74 -8.26
C TYR A 162 9.59 -2.26 -8.39
N ALA A 163 10.42 -1.74 -7.48
CA ALA A 163 10.91 -0.37 -7.48
C ALA A 163 12.43 -0.33 -7.16
N PRO A 164 13.29 -0.93 -8.01
CA PRO A 164 14.72 -1.09 -7.70
C PRO A 164 15.51 0.21 -7.58
N ALA A 165 15.00 1.32 -8.13
CA ALA A 165 15.62 2.63 -8.00
C ALA A 165 15.25 3.34 -6.69
N ALA A 166 14.11 2.99 -6.08
CA ALA A 166 13.59 3.64 -4.89
C ALA A 166 14.55 3.48 -3.72
N ARG A 167 14.55 4.49 -2.84
CA ARG A 167 15.14 4.32 -1.50
C ARG A 167 14.27 3.36 -0.69
N LEU A 168 14.88 2.57 0.18
CA LEU A 168 14.21 1.58 1.01
C LEU A 168 14.55 1.82 2.47
N VAL A 169 13.54 1.88 3.34
CA VAL A 169 13.74 2.08 4.79
C VAL A 169 12.95 1.04 5.58
N ALA A 170 13.69 0.08 6.16
CA ALA A 170 13.15 -0.85 7.14
C ALA A 170 13.12 -0.17 8.52
N VAL A 171 11.92 0.13 9.03
CA VAL A 171 11.73 0.75 10.36
C VAL A 171 11.68 -0.28 11.49
N LYS A 172 11.60 -1.56 11.12
CA LYS A 172 11.56 -2.73 12.00
C LYS A 172 12.06 -3.96 11.24
N GLU A 173 12.58 -4.94 11.96
CA GLU A 173 12.99 -6.25 11.44
C GLU A 173 11.91 -7.28 11.80
N SER A 174 11.40 -7.99 10.80
CA SER A 174 10.33 -8.96 10.93
C SER A 174 10.80 -10.21 11.66
N VAL A 175 10.05 -10.63 12.69
CA VAL A 175 10.27 -11.92 13.37
C VAL A 175 9.16 -12.91 13.00
N SER A 176 7.95 -12.41 12.81
CA SER A 176 6.80 -13.17 12.33
C SER A 176 5.73 -12.19 11.83
N ARG A 177 4.61 -12.73 11.34
CA ARG A 177 3.43 -11.92 10.98
C ARG A 177 2.96 -10.97 12.10
N TYR A 178 3.27 -11.27 13.36
CA TYR A 178 2.79 -10.50 14.52
C TYR A 178 3.88 -10.05 15.48
N ALA A 179 5.16 -10.07 15.07
CA ALA A 179 6.27 -9.68 15.93
C ALA A 179 7.42 -9.09 15.12
N ALA A 180 8.09 -8.08 15.69
CA ALA A 180 9.23 -7.42 15.06
C ALA A 180 10.20 -6.86 16.10
N ILE A 181 11.46 -6.67 15.70
CA ILE A 181 12.45 -5.87 16.41
C ILE A 181 12.35 -4.44 15.88
N CYS A 182 11.82 -3.53 16.70
CA CYS A 182 11.51 -2.16 16.28
C CYS A 182 12.61 -1.18 16.66
N ALA A 183 12.97 -0.29 15.73
CA ALA A 183 13.73 0.91 16.07
C ALA A 183 12.84 1.93 16.82
N THR A 184 13.47 2.87 17.53
CA THR A 184 12.72 3.92 18.23
C THR A 184 12.15 4.95 17.25
N PRO A 185 11.01 5.60 17.54
CA PRO A 185 10.41 6.60 16.66
C PRO A 185 11.35 7.72 16.23
N GLN A 186 12.26 8.14 17.10
CA GLN A 186 13.26 9.14 16.74
C GLN A 186 14.22 8.63 15.66
N ARG A 187 14.70 7.38 15.79
CA ARG A 187 15.62 6.79 14.82
C ARG A 187 14.95 6.55 13.48
N THR A 188 13.72 6.06 13.47
CA THR A 188 12.98 5.82 12.23
C THR A 188 12.60 7.13 11.55
N ALA A 189 12.20 8.16 12.30
CA ALA A 189 11.97 9.49 11.73
C ALA A 189 13.23 10.07 11.06
N GLU A 190 14.40 9.95 11.69
CA GLU A 190 15.67 10.38 11.07
C GLU A 190 15.99 9.59 9.78
N GLN A 191 15.80 8.26 9.81
CA GLN A 191 16.01 7.41 8.64
C GLN A 191 15.06 7.75 7.48
N ILE A 192 13.76 7.86 7.76
CA ILE A 192 12.72 8.21 6.79
C ILE A 192 13.01 9.59 6.20
N LYS A 193 13.32 10.59 7.03
CA LYS A 193 13.63 11.95 6.58
C LYS A 193 14.84 11.96 5.63
N SER A 194 15.96 11.37 6.03
CA SER A 194 17.17 11.34 5.21
C SER A 194 16.97 10.57 3.91
N ALA A 195 16.25 9.46 3.93
CA ALA A 195 15.95 8.69 2.72
C ALA A 195 15.00 9.45 1.78
N ALA A 196 13.99 10.13 2.32
CA ALA A 196 13.06 10.94 1.53
C ALA A 196 13.76 12.14 0.86
N GLU A 197 14.64 12.83 1.57
CA GLU A 197 15.48 13.89 1.00
C GLU A 197 16.35 13.36 -0.14
N ALA A 198 17.05 12.24 0.10
CA ALA A 198 17.91 11.63 -0.89
C ALA A 198 17.17 11.00 -2.07
N ALA A 199 15.88 10.67 -1.93
CA ALA A 199 15.04 10.06 -2.97
C ALA A 199 14.52 11.09 -3.99
N MET A 200 14.60 12.39 -3.67
CA MET A 200 14.19 13.46 -4.59
C MET A 200 15.06 13.54 -5.85
N ASP A 201 16.23 12.89 -5.88
CA ASP A 201 17.03 12.75 -7.11
C ASP A 201 16.34 11.91 -8.20
N LEU A 202 15.36 11.09 -7.82
CA LEU A 202 14.53 10.30 -8.73
C LEU A 202 13.28 11.05 -9.21
N ALA A 203 12.96 12.21 -8.61
CA ALA A 203 11.73 12.93 -8.90
C ALA A 203 11.75 13.55 -10.30
N GLY A 204 10.60 13.48 -10.96
CA GLY A 204 10.37 13.99 -12.30
C GLY A 204 9.68 12.96 -13.20
N PRO A 205 9.21 13.39 -14.37
CA PRO A 205 8.48 12.53 -15.28
C PRO A 205 9.39 11.41 -15.83
N VAL A 206 8.86 10.19 -15.85
CA VAL A 206 9.44 9.06 -16.57
C VAL A 206 8.51 8.63 -17.70
N GLU A 207 9.03 7.89 -18.68
CA GLU A 207 8.20 7.39 -19.79
C GLU A 207 7.08 6.48 -19.25
N PRO A 208 5.79 6.79 -19.50
CA PRO A 208 4.69 5.99 -18.99
C PRO A 208 4.65 4.57 -19.59
N ASP A 209 4.49 3.54 -18.75
CA ASP A 209 4.27 2.15 -19.20
C ASP A 209 2.76 1.88 -19.31
N ARG A 210 2.20 2.11 -20.50
CA ARG A 210 0.79 1.86 -20.78
C ARG A 210 0.64 0.55 -21.54
N ARG A 211 0.15 -0.48 -20.86
CA ARG A 211 -0.10 -1.79 -21.45
C ARG A 211 -1.28 -2.51 -20.78
N PRO A 212 -1.86 -3.52 -21.45
CA PRO A 212 -2.81 -4.41 -20.82
C PRO A 212 -2.16 -5.22 -19.69
N HIS A 213 -2.98 -5.58 -18.71
CA HIS A 213 -2.58 -6.38 -17.55
C HIS A 213 -3.59 -7.48 -17.27
N ARG A 214 -3.08 -8.57 -16.68
CA ARG A 214 -3.92 -9.63 -16.11
C ARG A 214 -3.71 -9.70 -14.61
N ILE A 215 -4.80 -9.63 -13.85
CA ILE A 215 -4.80 -9.85 -12.41
C ILE A 215 -5.50 -11.17 -12.12
N GLU A 216 -4.88 -11.97 -11.27
CA GLU A 216 -5.50 -13.17 -10.70
C GLU A 216 -5.49 -13.09 -9.18
N VAL A 217 -6.59 -13.52 -8.56
CA VAL A 217 -6.80 -13.46 -7.11
C VAL A 217 -7.13 -14.85 -6.62
N GLU A 218 -6.31 -15.35 -5.71
CA GLU A 218 -6.50 -16.60 -4.99
C GLU A 218 -7.05 -16.31 -3.59
N PHE A 219 -8.12 -17.03 -3.25
CA PHE A 219 -8.83 -16.92 -1.99
C PHE A 219 -8.59 -18.13 -1.09
N ASP A 220 -8.84 -17.95 0.20
CA ASP A 220 -8.79 -19.04 1.19
C ASP A 220 -9.93 -20.05 0.99
N ALA A 221 -11.08 -19.61 0.48
CA ALA A 221 -12.30 -20.40 0.36
C ALA A 221 -12.99 -20.29 -1.02
N ALA A 222 -13.64 -21.39 -1.44
CA ALA A 222 -14.15 -21.55 -2.81
C ALA A 222 -15.36 -20.66 -3.15
N GLN A 223 -16.18 -20.32 -2.15
CA GLN A 223 -17.34 -19.45 -2.34
C GLN A 223 -16.95 -18.03 -2.72
N LEU A 224 -15.78 -17.54 -2.27
CA LEU A 224 -15.30 -16.19 -2.60
C LEU A 224 -15.00 -16.07 -4.09
N ALA A 225 -14.31 -17.07 -4.65
CA ALA A 225 -14.08 -17.16 -6.09
C ALA A 225 -15.40 -17.26 -6.88
N ALA A 226 -16.33 -18.10 -6.41
CA ALA A 226 -17.64 -18.23 -7.05
C ALA A 226 -18.46 -16.93 -7.01
N ALA A 227 -18.43 -16.19 -5.89
CA ALA A 227 -19.10 -14.91 -5.74
C ALA A 227 -18.50 -13.84 -6.65
N CYS A 228 -17.17 -13.80 -6.81
CA CYS A 228 -16.51 -12.84 -7.69
C CYS A 228 -16.73 -13.14 -9.19
N ALA A 229 -16.86 -14.41 -9.57
CA ALA A 229 -17.08 -14.83 -10.95
C ALA A 229 -18.47 -14.44 -11.53
N VAL A 230 -19.36 -13.83 -10.74
CA VAL A 230 -20.60 -13.24 -11.25
C VAL A 230 -20.37 -11.88 -11.93
N ILE A 231 -19.21 -11.25 -11.70
CA ILE A 231 -18.81 -10.02 -12.38
C ILE A 231 -18.55 -10.37 -13.85
N PRO A 232 -19.21 -9.74 -14.83
CA PRO A 232 -19.16 -10.18 -16.24
C PRO A 232 -17.75 -10.30 -16.86
N THR A 233 -16.77 -9.53 -16.37
CA THR A 233 -15.39 -9.52 -16.86
C THR A 233 -14.44 -10.42 -16.06
N VAL A 234 -14.94 -11.14 -15.07
CA VAL A 234 -14.14 -11.96 -14.14
C VAL A 234 -14.45 -13.43 -14.39
N GLU A 235 -13.42 -14.18 -14.75
CA GLU A 235 -13.51 -15.63 -14.95
C GLU A 235 -13.03 -16.39 -13.72
N ARG A 236 -13.65 -17.53 -13.45
CA ARG A 236 -13.14 -18.48 -12.46
C ARG A 236 -12.09 -19.38 -13.11
N VAL A 237 -10.83 -19.19 -12.74
CA VAL A 237 -9.68 -19.93 -13.30
C VAL A 237 -9.31 -21.17 -12.47
N ASP A 238 -9.76 -21.24 -11.22
CA ASP A 238 -9.65 -22.42 -10.35
C ASP A 238 -10.77 -22.43 -9.29
N VAL A 239 -10.86 -23.49 -8.48
CA VAL A 239 -11.82 -23.64 -7.38
C VAL A 239 -11.77 -22.44 -6.43
N ARG A 240 -10.60 -21.89 -6.15
CA ARG A 240 -10.42 -20.74 -5.25
C ARG A 240 -9.78 -19.53 -5.93
N ARG A 241 -9.77 -19.49 -7.26
CA ARG A 241 -9.04 -18.44 -7.99
C ARG A 241 -9.91 -17.84 -9.10
N VAL A 242 -9.85 -16.52 -9.21
CA VAL A 242 -10.45 -15.78 -10.33
C VAL A 242 -9.37 -15.01 -11.08
N GLY A 243 -9.64 -14.70 -12.35
CA GLY A 243 -8.77 -13.91 -13.21
C GLY A 243 -9.58 -12.91 -14.02
N PHE A 244 -8.95 -11.80 -14.40
CA PHE A 244 -9.52 -10.84 -15.33
C PHE A 244 -8.41 -10.07 -16.06
N ASP A 245 -8.68 -9.77 -17.33
CA ASP A 245 -7.84 -8.94 -18.18
C ASP A 245 -8.38 -7.49 -18.20
N ALA A 246 -7.47 -6.53 -18.26
CA ALA A 246 -7.79 -5.11 -18.37
C ALA A 246 -6.89 -4.43 -19.39
N ALA A 247 -7.42 -3.42 -20.09
CA ALA A 247 -6.67 -2.69 -21.12
C ALA A 247 -5.61 -1.73 -20.55
N SER A 248 -5.70 -1.43 -19.26
CA SER A 248 -4.82 -0.54 -18.49
C SER A 248 -4.71 -1.05 -17.04
N MET A 249 -3.65 -0.69 -16.35
CA MET A 249 -3.49 -0.89 -14.92
C MET A 249 -4.54 -0.10 -14.13
N THR A 250 -4.94 1.09 -14.59
CA THR A 250 -6.05 1.84 -13.98
C THR A 250 -7.35 1.04 -13.97
N ASP A 251 -7.72 0.43 -15.10
CA ASP A 251 -8.92 -0.41 -15.18
C ASP A 251 -8.74 -1.73 -14.41
N ALA A 252 -7.52 -2.28 -14.41
CA ALA A 252 -7.18 -3.46 -13.61
C ALA A 252 -7.41 -3.20 -12.12
N MET A 253 -6.92 -2.07 -11.58
CA MET A 253 -7.10 -1.70 -10.17
C MET A 253 -8.55 -1.40 -9.81
N LYS A 254 -9.31 -0.77 -10.72
CA LYS A 254 -10.76 -0.56 -10.52
C LYS A 254 -11.51 -1.89 -10.47
N CYS A 255 -11.20 -2.82 -11.37
CA CYS A 255 -11.81 -4.16 -11.36
C CYS A 255 -11.40 -4.94 -10.10
N PHE A 256 -10.12 -4.89 -9.72
CA PHE A 256 -9.60 -5.51 -8.51
C PHE A 256 -10.33 -5.00 -7.26
N LYS A 257 -10.57 -3.68 -7.15
CA LYS A 257 -11.38 -3.10 -6.07
C LYS A 257 -12.82 -3.63 -6.03
N VAL A 258 -13.44 -3.86 -7.18
CA VAL A 258 -14.79 -4.45 -7.24
C VAL A 258 -14.76 -5.92 -6.79
N VAL A 259 -13.76 -6.69 -7.24
CA VAL A 259 -13.53 -8.09 -6.83
C VAL A 259 -13.35 -8.18 -5.32
N THR A 260 -12.47 -7.37 -4.73
CA THR A 260 -12.23 -7.38 -3.27
C THR A 260 -13.47 -6.94 -2.50
N TYR A 261 -14.24 -5.97 -3.01
CA TYR A 261 -15.50 -5.58 -2.40
C TYR A 261 -16.52 -6.73 -2.39
N VAL A 262 -16.72 -7.42 -3.53
CA VAL A 262 -17.64 -8.57 -3.60
C VAL A 262 -17.19 -9.69 -2.67
N ALA A 263 -15.90 -10.03 -2.67
CA ALA A 263 -15.34 -11.03 -1.77
C ALA A 263 -15.57 -10.66 -0.29
N SER A 264 -15.40 -9.39 0.09
CA SER A 264 -15.62 -8.91 1.47
C SER A 264 -17.08 -9.05 1.96
N LYS A 265 -18.02 -9.26 1.04
CA LYS A 265 -19.46 -9.44 1.32
C LYS A 265 -19.93 -10.88 1.12
N ALA A 266 -19.02 -11.78 0.73
CA ALA A 266 -19.30 -13.18 0.49
C ALA A 266 -18.83 -14.08 1.65
N THR A 267 -18.68 -13.50 2.85
CA THR A 267 -18.37 -14.18 4.10
C THR A 267 -19.54 -14.10 5.06
N GLU A 268 -19.72 -15.15 5.86
CA GLU A 268 -20.71 -15.22 6.93
C GLU A 268 -19.98 -15.13 8.27
N GLU A 269 -20.50 -14.38 9.24
CA GLU A 269 -19.80 -14.04 10.49
C GLU A 269 -19.23 -15.24 11.27
N ILE A 270 -19.84 -16.42 11.12
CA ILE A 270 -19.48 -17.63 11.87
C ILE A 270 -18.68 -18.65 11.02
N TYR A 271 -18.86 -18.65 9.70
CA TYR A 271 -18.37 -19.71 8.81
C TYR A 271 -17.52 -19.21 7.64
N GLY A 272 -17.28 -17.90 7.55
CA GLY A 272 -16.45 -17.28 6.51
C GLY A 272 -15.39 -16.35 7.07
#